data_AF-A0A496J8H2-F1
#
_entry.id   AF-A0A496J8H2-F1
#
_cell.length_a   1.000
_cell.length_b   1.000
_cell.length_c   1.000
_cell.angle_alpha   90.00
_cell.angle_beta   90.00
_cell.angle_gamma   90.00
#
_symmetry.space_group_name_H-M   'P 1'
#
loop_
_entity.id
_entity.type
_entity.pdbx_description
1 polymer ?
#
loop_
_entity_poly.entity_id
_entity_poly.type
_entity_poly.pdbx_seq_one_letter_code
_entity_poly.pdbx_strand_id
1 'polypeptide(L)'
;FKEQDFHIPIAFAFDKNYLIAAGACLYSLLESIAKANKKIRYTLHALVVGLNEEDKAKLNQITEPFKEFAVLEVKDIEPFLDTIPNPFDEDFTKRFSKMVLVKYFLADLFPKYSKMVWSDVDVIFCNEFSADFLSIKENDENYFYGV
;
A
#
# COMPACT_ATOMS: atom_id res chain seq x y z
N PHE A 1 22.01 15.52 -5.46
CA PHE A 1 20.73 14.93 -5.91
C PHE A 1 20.64 15.14 -7.41
N LYS A 2 20.74 14.07 -8.21
CA LYS A 2 20.49 14.06 -9.67
C LYS A 2 19.26 13.18 -9.92
N GLU A 3 18.43 13.62 -10.86
CA GLU A 3 17.06 13.27 -11.19
C GLU A 3 16.74 11.76 -11.29
N GLN A 4 15.77 11.33 -10.47
CA GLN A 4 14.71 10.39 -10.87
C GLN A 4 13.42 11.14 -10.53
N ASP A 5 12.75 11.69 -11.54
CA ASP A 5 11.86 12.87 -11.41
C ASP A 5 10.51 12.62 -10.75
N PHE A 6 10.15 11.37 -10.44
CA PHE A 6 8.82 11.05 -9.94
C PHE A 6 8.85 9.96 -8.87
N HIS A 7 8.06 10.16 -7.82
CA HIS A 7 7.89 9.24 -6.69
C HIS A 7 6.40 8.93 -6.49
N ILE A 8 6.06 7.65 -6.38
CA ILE A 8 4.68 7.18 -6.15
C ILE A 8 4.63 6.39 -4.84
N PRO A 9 4.01 6.94 -3.78
CA PRO A 9 3.74 6.20 -2.56
C PRO A 9 2.43 5.41 -2.71
N ILE A 10 2.48 4.14 -2.30
CA ILE A 10 1.36 3.21 -2.37
C ILE A 10 1.17 2.60 -0.98
N ALA A 11 -0.04 2.62 -0.45
CA ALA A 11 -0.39 2.01 0.82
C ALA A 11 -1.28 0.78 0.63
N PHE A 12 -0.98 -0.24 1.43
CA PHE A 12 -1.74 -1.48 1.57
C PHE A 12 -1.98 -1.70 3.05
N ALA A 13 -3.12 -2.28 3.42
CA ALA A 13 -3.33 -2.74 4.79
C ALA A 13 -3.88 -4.16 4.83
N PHE A 14 -3.25 -5.03 5.62
CA PHE A 14 -3.62 -6.43 5.71
C PHE A 14 -3.16 -7.10 7.00
N ASP A 15 -3.85 -8.16 7.39
CA ASP A 15 -3.44 -9.01 8.51
C ASP A 15 -2.72 -10.27 8.01
N LYS A 16 -2.33 -11.15 8.94
CA LYS A 16 -1.68 -12.42 8.62
C LYS A 16 -2.50 -13.33 7.69
N ASN A 17 -3.83 -13.26 7.72
CA ASN A 17 -4.70 -14.11 6.89
C ASN A 17 -4.59 -13.75 5.41
N TYR A 18 -4.27 -12.49 5.10
CA TYR A 18 -4.10 -11.99 3.74
C TYR A 18 -2.64 -11.97 3.27
N LEU A 19 -1.68 -12.50 4.04
CA LEU A 19 -0.26 -12.46 3.70
C LEU A 19 0.06 -13.04 2.31
N ILE A 20 -0.59 -14.16 1.95
CA ILE A 20 -0.38 -14.80 0.63
C ILE A 20 -0.93 -13.91 -0.49
N ALA A 21 -2.14 -13.36 -0.29
CA ALA A 21 -2.76 -12.45 -1.25
C ALA A 21 -1.89 -11.19 -1.44
N ALA A 22 -1.42 -10.60 -0.33
CA ALA A 22 -0.49 -9.48 -0.34
C ALA A 22 0.80 -9.79 -1.11
N GLY A 23 1.38 -10.97 -0.90
CA GLY A 23 2.55 -11.40 -1.67
C GLY A 23 2.29 -11.43 -3.18
N ALA A 24 1.16 -12.00 -3.61
CA ALA A 24 0.77 -12.06 -5.03
C ALA A 24 0.47 -10.66 -5.60
N CYS A 25 -0.26 -9.83 -4.86
CA CYS A 25 -0.56 -8.45 -5.20
C CYS A 25 0.72 -7.63 -5.42
N LEU A 26 1.63 -7.61 -4.44
CA LEU A 26 2.90 -6.87 -4.51
C LEU A 26 3.77 -7.35 -5.67
N TYR A 27 3.87 -8.66 -5.88
CA TYR A 27 4.65 -9.22 -6.98
C TYR A 27 4.08 -8.81 -8.34
N SER A 28 2.76 -8.96 -8.55
CA SER A 28 2.11 -8.60 -9.82
C SER A 28 2.25 -7.11 -10.14
N LEU A 29 2.14 -6.24 -9.12
CA LEU A 29 2.37 -4.80 -9.25
C LEU A 29 3.79 -4.51 -9.72
N LEU A 30 4.79 -5.03 -9.00
CA LEU A 30 6.19 -4.78 -9.31
C LEU A 30 6.61 -5.37 -10.66
N GLU A 31 6.09 -6.53 -11.02
CA GLU A 31 6.32 -7.16 -12.32
C GLU A 31 5.73 -6.31 -13.46
N SER A 32 4.50 -5.79 -13.29
CA SER A 32 3.87 -4.90 -14.27
C SER A 32 4.68 -3.60 -14.50
N ILE A 33 5.21 -3.02 -13.42
CA ILE A 33 6.07 -1.82 -13.47
C ILE A 33 7.41 -2.14 -14.16
N ALA A 34 8.04 -3.26 -13.81
CA ALA A 34 9.31 -3.68 -14.39
C ALA A 34 9.18 -3.87 -15.92
N LYS A 35 8.08 -4.46 -16.39
CA LYS A 35 7.78 -4.65 -17.82
C LYS A 35 7.65 -3.31 -18.57
N ALA A 36 7.06 -2.30 -17.94
CA ALA A 36 6.92 -0.97 -18.55
C ALA A 36 8.22 -0.14 -18.52
N ASN A 37 9.19 -0.53 -17.68
CA ASN A 37 10.54 0.04 -17.61
C ASN A 37 10.54 1.58 -17.46
N LYS A 38 9.66 2.10 -16.60
CA LYS A 38 9.54 3.53 -16.30
C LYS A 38 10.58 3.94 -15.25
N LYS A 39 11.18 5.13 -15.41
CA LYS A 39 12.13 5.70 -14.44
C LYS A 39 11.39 6.40 -13.29
N ILE A 40 10.66 5.63 -12.49
CA ILE A 40 9.84 6.12 -11.36
C ILE A 40 10.24 5.34 -10.10
N ARG A 41 10.31 6.03 -8.95
CA ARG A 41 10.52 5.36 -7.65
C ARG A 41 9.20 5.08 -6.95
N TYR A 42 9.10 3.93 -6.32
CA TYR A 42 7.94 3.51 -5.56
C TYR A 42 8.29 3.27 -4.10
N THR A 43 7.42 3.70 -3.20
CA THR A 43 7.43 3.24 -1.80
C THR A 43 6.15 2.50 -1.54
N LEU A 44 6.27 1.22 -1.23
CA LEU A 44 5.18 0.32 -0.87
C LEU A 44 5.06 0.32 0.67
N HIS A 45 4.03 0.96 1.21
CA HIS A 45 3.72 0.99 2.64
C HIS A 45 2.81 -0.19 2.97
N ALA A 46 3.37 -1.25 3.55
CA ALA A 46 2.60 -2.39 4.04
C ALA A 46 2.23 -2.15 5.52
N LEU A 47 0.99 -1.74 5.75
CA LEU A 47 0.41 -1.51 7.07
C LEU A 47 -0.18 -2.82 7.60
N VAL A 48 0.47 -3.43 8.58
CA VAL A 48 0.21 -4.82 8.93
C VAL A 48 -0.23 -5.00 10.38
N VAL A 49 -0.96 -6.08 10.64
CA VAL A 49 -1.32 -6.55 11.99
C VAL A 49 -1.00 -8.04 12.11
N GLY A 50 -0.34 -8.44 13.19
CA GLY A 50 -0.09 -9.85 13.51
C GLY A 50 0.95 -10.57 12.64
N LEU A 51 1.79 -9.84 11.90
CA LEU A 51 2.91 -10.43 11.15
C LEU A 51 4.14 -10.60 12.03
N ASN A 52 4.74 -11.79 11.98
CA ASN A 52 6.01 -12.06 12.64
C ASN A 52 7.21 -11.71 11.72
N GLU A 53 8.43 -11.89 12.23
CA GLU A 53 9.65 -11.59 11.46
C GLU A 53 9.84 -12.48 10.23
N GLU A 54 9.37 -13.73 10.27
CA GLU A 54 9.41 -14.63 9.11
C GLU A 54 8.47 -14.15 7.99
N ASP A 55 7.26 -13.70 8.36
CA ASP A 55 6.29 -13.15 7.43
C ASP A 55 6.85 -11.88 6.75
N LYS A 56 7.46 -10.98 7.53
CA LYS A 56 8.14 -9.79 7.02
C LYS A 56 9.31 -10.14 6.12
N ALA A 57 10.10 -11.16 6.46
CA ALA A 57 11.22 -11.61 5.63
C ALA A 57 10.74 -12.14 4.27
N LYS A 58 9.63 -12.88 4.22
CA LYS A 58 9.02 -13.35 2.97
C LYS A 58 8.56 -12.20 2.08
N LEU A 59 7.93 -11.17 2.65
CA LEU A 59 7.55 -9.98 1.89
C LEU A 59 8.77 -9.26 1.31
N ASN A 60 9.84 -9.09 2.09
CA ASN A 60 11.08 -8.49 1.61
C ASN A 60 11.71 -9.34 0.49
N GLN A 61 11.70 -10.67 0.60
CA GLN A 61 12.20 -11.56 -0.45
C GLN A 61 11.43 -11.40 -1.77
N ILE A 62 10.11 -11.18 -1.73
CA ILE A 62 9.28 -10.94 -2.91
C ILE A 62 9.67 -9.61 -3.58
N THR A 63 9.97 -8.58 -2.80
CA THR A 63 10.28 -7.24 -3.32
C THR A 63 11.75 -7.04 -3.68
N GLU A 64 12.66 -7.86 -3.15
CA GLU A 64 14.11 -7.75 -3.33
C GLU A 64 14.58 -7.66 -4.80
N PRO A 65 14.03 -8.44 -5.76
CA PRO A 65 14.41 -8.33 -7.16
C PRO A 65 14.13 -6.95 -7.78
N PHE A 66 13.29 -6.13 -7.14
CA PHE A 66 12.81 -4.85 -7.65
C PHE A 66 13.40 -3.64 -6.90
N LYS A 67 14.38 -3.85 -6.02
CA LYS A 67 14.98 -2.83 -5.15
C LYS A 67 15.62 -1.64 -5.88
N GLU A 68 15.88 -1.77 -7.18
CA GLU A 68 16.41 -0.66 -7.99
C GLU A 68 15.41 0.49 -8.14
N PHE A 69 14.11 0.20 -8.06
CA PHE A 69 13.05 1.19 -8.26
C PHE A 69 11.96 1.18 -7.19
N ALA A 70 11.89 0.14 -6.34
CA ALA A 70 10.88 0.04 -5.29
C ALA A 70 11.50 -0.23 -3.91
N VAL A 71 10.90 0.35 -2.87
CA VAL A 71 11.21 0.08 -1.46
C VAL A 71 9.94 -0.38 -0.76
N LEU A 72 10.04 -1.46 0.02
CA LEU A 72 8.98 -1.93 0.90
C LEU A 72 9.20 -1.43 2.33
N GLU A 73 8.23 -0.72 2.88
CA GLU A 73 8.20 -0.29 4.27
C GLU A 73 7.07 -1.04 4.98
N VAL A 74 7.43 -2.00 5.84
CA VAL A 74 6.45 -2.77 6.63
C VAL A 74 6.29 -2.12 8.00
N LYS A 75 5.08 -1.70 8.33
CA LYS A 75 4.76 -1.02 9.59
C LYS A 75 3.64 -1.75 10.31
N ASP A 76 3.90 -2.16 11.55
CA ASP A 76 2.85 -2.61 12.45
C ASP A 76 1.97 -1.42 12.83
N ILE A 77 0.67 -1.53 12.56
CA ILE A 77 -0.30 -0.47 12.84
C ILE A 77 -1.24 -0.79 13.99
N GLU A 78 -1.11 -1.96 14.63
CA GLU A 78 -1.95 -2.31 15.78
C GLU A 78 -1.93 -1.23 16.87
N PRO A 79 -0.77 -0.65 17.25
CA PRO A 79 -0.74 0.45 18.21
C PRO A 79 -1.51 1.70 17.75
N PHE A 80 -1.54 1.98 16.44
CA PHE A 80 -2.31 3.10 15.91
C PHE A 80 -3.82 2.81 15.96
N LEU A 81 -4.23 1.60 15.58
CA LEU A 81 -5.64 1.19 15.62
C LEU A 81 -6.24 1.19 17.04
N ASP A 82 -5.42 0.93 18.05
CA ASP A 82 -5.81 0.99 19.45
C ASP A 82 -6.06 2.43 19.94
N THR A 83 -5.43 3.43 19.31
CA THR A 83 -5.68 4.84 19.63
C THR A 83 -7.02 5.34 19.09
N ILE A 84 -7.57 4.67 18.07
CA ILE A 84 -8.86 5.03 17.47
C ILE A 84 -9.96 4.61 18.45
N PRO A 85 -10.74 5.56 19.01
CA PRO A 85 -11.91 5.22 19.82
C PRO A 85 -12.81 4.35 18.98
N ASN A 86 -13.09 3.12 19.42
CA ASN A 86 -13.90 2.19 18.64
C ASN A 86 -15.32 2.79 18.46
N PRO A 87 -15.68 3.29 17.26
CA PRO A 87 -17.00 3.89 17.07
C PRO A 87 -18.06 2.80 16.81
N PHE A 88 -17.64 1.54 16.73
CA PHE A 88 -18.45 0.41 16.31
C PHE A 88 -18.88 -0.46 17.47
N ASP A 89 -20.09 -1.00 17.37
CA ASP A 89 -20.59 -1.99 18.30
C ASP A 89 -19.84 -3.34 18.18
N GLU A 90 -20.12 -4.24 19.13
CA GLU A 90 -19.52 -5.57 19.15
C GLU A 90 -19.86 -6.40 17.91
N ASP A 91 -21.04 -6.20 17.32
CA ASP A 91 -21.50 -6.99 16.17
C ASP A 91 -20.77 -6.59 14.88
N PHE A 92 -20.47 -5.31 14.72
CA PHE A 92 -19.63 -4.80 13.64
C PHE A 92 -18.18 -5.24 13.82
N THR A 93 -17.62 -5.09 15.02
CA THR A 93 -16.21 -5.47 15.29
C THR A 93 -15.95 -6.98 15.23
N LYS A 94 -16.98 -7.81 15.45
CA LYS A 94 -16.92 -9.27 15.17
C LYS A 94 -16.83 -9.60 13.67
N ARG A 95 -17.36 -8.72 12.80
CA ARG A 95 -17.42 -8.95 11.35
C ARG A 95 -16.31 -8.23 10.57
N PHE A 96 -15.92 -7.04 11.03
CA PHE A 96 -14.97 -6.18 10.36
C PHE A 96 -13.89 -5.72 11.32
N SER A 97 -12.64 -6.01 10.98
CA SER A 97 -11.49 -5.48 11.69
C SER A 97 -11.44 -3.96 11.56
N LYS A 98 -10.93 -3.27 12.59
CA LYS A 98 -10.61 -1.82 12.54
C LYS A 98 -9.70 -1.46 11.37
N MET A 99 -8.98 -2.45 10.82
CA MET A 99 -8.19 -2.36 9.58
C MET A 99 -8.97 -1.75 8.40
N VAL A 100 -10.29 -1.97 8.31
CA VAL A 100 -11.11 -1.40 7.23
C VAL A 100 -11.11 0.13 7.21
N LEU A 101 -10.77 0.76 8.34
CA LEU A 101 -10.72 2.21 8.47
C LEU A 101 -9.39 2.83 8.05
N VAL A 102 -8.33 2.04 7.90
CA VAL A 102 -6.97 2.55 7.69
C VAL A 102 -6.89 3.47 6.47
N LYS A 103 -7.66 3.18 5.41
CA LYS A 103 -7.73 4.02 4.21
C LYS A 103 -8.20 5.46 4.48
N TYR A 104 -9.00 5.69 5.52
CA TYR A 104 -9.45 7.03 5.90
C TYR A 104 -8.41 7.82 6.69
N PHE A 105 -7.40 7.15 7.24
CA PHE A 105 -6.32 7.76 8.03
C PHE A 105 -5.02 7.94 7.23
N LEU A 106 -5.02 7.73 5.92
CA LEU A 106 -3.80 7.87 5.11
C LEU A 106 -3.19 9.27 5.18
N ALA A 107 -4.02 10.31 5.21
CA ALA A 107 -3.57 11.69 5.34
C ALA A 107 -2.85 11.93 6.68
N ASP A 108 -3.36 11.34 7.77
CA ASP A 108 -2.76 11.45 9.11
C ASP A 108 -1.52 10.57 9.26
N LEU A 109 -1.52 9.37 8.66
CA LEU A 109 -0.40 8.44 8.69
C LEU A 109 0.77 8.91 7.81
N PHE A 110 0.47 9.64 6.74
CA PHE A 110 1.46 10.08 5.76
C PHE A 110 1.29 11.55 5.32
N PRO A 111 1.37 12.51 6.25
CA PRO A 111 1.15 13.93 5.97
C PRO A 111 2.19 14.55 5.01
N LYS A 112 3.28 13.81 4.74
CA LYS A 112 4.34 14.21 3.80
C LYS A 112 3.97 14.04 2.32
N TYR A 113 2.93 13.26 2.01
CA TYR A 113 2.50 13.02 0.63
C TYR A 113 1.26 13.87 0.31
N SER A 114 1.32 14.64 -0.78
CA SER A 114 0.13 15.37 -1.25
C SER A 114 -0.87 14.48 -1.98
N LYS A 115 -0.40 13.37 -2.56
CA LYS A 115 -1.22 12.28 -3.12
C LYS A 115 -0.54 10.92 -2.93
N MET A 116 -1.36 9.88 -2.82
CA MET A 116 -0.95 8.50 -2.58
C MET A 116 -1.95 7.54 -3.23
N VAL A 117 -1.48 6.34 -3.60
CA VAL A 117 -2.36 5.24 -4.03
C VAL A 117 -2.72 4.38 -2.83
N TRP A 118 -4.00 4.02 -2.71
CA TRP A 118 -4.45 2.93 -1.86
C TRP A 118 -4.79 1.72 -2.72
N SER A 119 -4.40 0.52 -2.28
CA SER A 119 -4.86 -0.72 -2.88
C SER A 119 -5.19 -1.73 -1.79
N ASP A 120 -6.28 -2.47 -1.99
CA ASP A 120 -6.49 -3.72 -1.26
C ASP A 120 -5.46 -4.75 -1.73
N VAL A 121 -5.31 -5.85 -0.99
CA VAL A 121 -4.29 -6.88 -1.24
C VAL A 121 -4.83 -8.16 -1.88
N ASP A 122 -6.14 -8.24 -2.05
CA ASP A 122 -6.86 -9.33 -2.72
C ASP A 122 -7.07 -9.05 -4.22
N VAL A 123 -6.21 -8.21 -4.81
CA VAL A 123 -6.19 -7.85 -6.23
C VAL A 123 -4.92 -8.34 -6.92
N ILE A 124 -4.95 -8.39 -8.26
CA ILE A 124 -3.80 -8.66 -9.11
C ILE A 124 -3.65 -7.51 -10.10
N PHE A 125 -2.46 -6.94 -10.18
CA PHE A 125 -2.14 -5.87 -11.12
C PHE A 125 -1.73 -6.47 -12.48
N CYS A 126 -2.55 -6.23 -13.50
CA CYS A 126 -2.25 -6.65 -14.87
C CYS A 126 -1.46 -5.59 -15.65
N ASN A 127 -1.58 -4.32 -15.25
CA ASN A 127 -0.93 -3.18 -15.90
C ASN A 127 -0.42 -2.19 -14.84
N GLU A 128 0.61 -1.42 -15.19
CA GLU A 128 1.05 -0.28 -14.41
C GLU A 128 0.15 0.95 -14.64
N PHE A 129 0.11 1.85 -13.66
CA PHE A 129 -0.80 3.02 -13.62
C PHE A 129 -0.06 4.34 -13.42
N SER A 130 1.26 4.37 -13.61
CA SER A 130 2.10 5.50 -13.21
C SER A 130 1.76 6.77 -13.98
N ALA A 131 1.48 6.64 -15.29
CA ALA A 131 1.08 7.77 -16.11
C ALA A 131 -0.24 8.39 -15.61
N ASP A 132 -1.21 7.54 -15.27
CA ASP A 132 -2.50 7.98 -14.73
C ASP A 132 -2.30 8.69 -13.40
N PHE A 133 -1.55 8.09 -12.47
CA PHE A 133 -1.25 8.71 -11.18
C PHE A 133 -0.57 10.07 -11.31
N LEU A 134 0.41 10.19 -12.22
CA LEU A 134 1.14 11.45 -12.44
C LEU A 134 0.26 12.53 -13.08
N SER A 135 -0.77 12.14 -13.84
CA SER A 135 -1.71 13.08 -14.46
C SER A 135 -2.68 13.75 -13.48
N ILE A 136 -2.96 13.09 -12.33
CA ILE A 136 -3.87 13.61 -11.29
C ILE A 136 -3.27 14.86 -10.63
N LYS A 137 -4.06 15.92 -10.54
CA LYS A 137 -3.72 17.17 -9.85
C LYS A 137 -4.41 17.25 -8.49
N GLU A 138 -3.82 18.00 -7.57
CA GLU A 138 -4.35 18.15 -6.19
C GLU A 138 -5.73 18.81 -6.14
N ASN A 139 -6.08 19.58 -7.17
CA ASN A 139 -7.38 20.22 -7.32
C ASN A 139 -8.34 19.45 -8.24
N ASP A 140 -7.99 18.25 -8.68
CA ASP A 140 -8.93 17.38 -9.38
C ASP A 140 -9.97 16.87 -8.37
N GLU A 141 -11.25 17.15 -8.60
CA GLU A 141 -12.33 16.71 -7.73
C GLU A 141 -12.46 15.17 -7.80
N ASN A 142 -12.00 14.49 -6.74
CA ASN A 142 -12.25 13.07 -6.43
C ASN A 142 -12.03 12.08 -7.58
N TYR A 143 -10.76 11.78 -7.91
CA TYR A 143 -10.43 10.68 -8.82
C TYR A 143 -10.50 9.32 -8.12
N PHE A 144 -11.61 8.61 -8.29
CA PHE A 144 -11.74 7.19 -7.96
C PHE A 144 -11.47 6.35 -9.21
N TYR A 145 -10.33 5.66 -9.27
CA TYR A 145 -10.07 4.63 -10.27
C TYR A 145 -10.18 3.27 -9.59
N GLY A 146 -11.18 2.49 -9.99
CA GLY A 146 -11.31 1.08 -9.60
C GLY A 146 -10.73 0.19 -10.69
N VAL A 147 -9.96 -0.82 -10.29
CA VAL A 147 -9.56 -1.95 -11.14
C VAL A 147 -10.64 -3.03 -11.07
#